data_AF-A0A7W0VPE1-F1
#
_entry.id   AF-A0A7W0VPE1-F1
#
_cell.length_a   1.000
_cell.length_b   1.000
_cell.length_c   1.000
_cell.angle_alpha   90.00
_cell.angle_beta   90.00
_cell.angle_gamma   90.00
#
_symmetry.space_group_name_H-M   'P 1'
#
loop_
_entity.id
_entity.type
_entity.pdbx_description
1 polymer ?
#
loop_
_entity_poly.entity_id
_entity_poly.type
_entity_poly.pdbx_seq_one_letter_code
_entity_poly.pdbx_strand_id
1 'polypeptide(L)'
;MKSWRLTKPLRARIRAGHPWIYDRALAPPKDLAPGDITTVVDEEGPIAVVYADPQSPIRARVLDLAPERRIDAAWVRGRTEAAARRRARDPLLSSCTGMRLLHGEGDGCPGLVVDLYADTAVVVFDGPAAAAFWRPRLAEAIAGLEAGGHAIAHVWLRGERGQRAQGEAWRGAPPELIPIAEDDAKFHVDVRTGQKTGFFLDQRDNRRTIRTHASGASVLNVFSYTGGFSIHAALGGAERVTSVDIAAPAIAALEANVVLSGLPFATHEAVAIDAFDFLARSAKRGRRWDLVIVDPPSFAPSEKAKPAAIAAYRKLALAAIDVVEPGGRFALASCSSHVTEAELLDVMAGTPVRLRLAGGAGSDHPVLPVFPEGRYLKFLLFDVG
;
A
#
# COMPACT_ATOMS: atom_id res chain seq x y z
N MET A 1 -28.77 24.25 -0.09
CA MET A 1 -27.71 23.22 -0.04
C MET A 1 -28.33 21.98 0.60
N LYS A 2 -28.21 20.79 0.00
CA LYS A 2 -28.76 19.54 0.57
C LYS A 2 -27.96 19.18 1.85
N SER A 3 -28.56 18.50 2.84
CA SER A 3 -27.92 18.22 4.13
C SER A 3 -28.21 16.81 4.67
N TRP A 4 -27.24 16.16 5.32
CA TRP A 4 -27.31 14.80 5.88
C TRP A 4 -27.41 14.80 7.40
N ARG A 5 -28.49 14.24 7.99
CA ARG A 5 -28.66 14.21 9.46
C ARG A 5 -28.06 12.95 10.08
N LEU A 6 -27.15 13.13 11.05
CA LEU A 6 -26.45 12.04 11.75
C LEU A 6 -27.21 11.49 12.97
N THR A 7 -26.96 10.21 13.29
CA THR A 7 -27.34 9.61 14.59
C THR A 7 -26.29 9.90 15.69
N LYS A 8 -26.72 9.98 16.96
CA LYS A 8 -25.88 10.38 18.13
C LYS A 8 -24.49 9.69 18.26
N PRO A 9 -24.28 8.41 17.92
CA PRO A 9 -22.96 7.77 18.07
C PRO A 9 -21.86 8.22 17.09
N LEU A 10 -22.19 8.77 15.91
CA LEU A 10 -21.18 9.08 14.88
C LEU A 10 -20.61 10.51 14.97
N ARG A 11 -21.31 11.42 15.66
CA ARG A 11 -20.88 12.82 15.85
C ARG A 11 -19.47 12.94 16.44
N ALA A 12 -19.20 12.20 17.52
CA ALA A 12 -17.92 12.29 18.22
C ALA A 12 -16.75 11.84 17.32
N ARG A 13 -16.94 10.78 16.53
CA ARG A 13 -15.91 10.29 15.58
C ARG A 13 -15.63 11.29 14.47
N ILE A 14 -16.67 11.88 13.87
CA ILE A 14 -16.49 12.87 12.80
C ILE A 14 -15.82 14.14 13.33
N ARG A 15 -16.26 14.66 14.49
CA ARG A 15 -15.61 15.83 15.12
C ARG A 15 -14.16 15.54 15.54
N ALA A 16 -13.83 14.30 15.86
CA ALA A 16 -12.44 13.88 16.08
C ALA A 16 -11.63 13.76 14.78
N GLY A 17 -12.26 13.86 13.60
CA GLY A 17 -11.59 13.83 12.30
C GLY A 17 -11.70 12.50 11.54
N HIS A 18 -12.59 11.59 11.95
CA HIS A 18 -12.81 10.36 11.19
C HIS A 18 -13.31 10.68 9.77
N PRO A 19 -12.66 10.15 8.72
CA PRO A 19 -12.90 10.60 7.35
C PRO A 19 -14.12 9.96 6.69
N TRP A 20 -14.64 8.86 7.24
CA TRP A 20 -15.77 8.12 6.66
C TRP A 20 -17.05 8.25 7.46
N ILE A 21 -18.16 8.28 6.72
CA ILE A 21 -19.52 8.26 7.24
C ILE A 21 -20.24 7.05 6.65
N TYR A 22 -20.51 6.05 7.49
CA TYR A 22 -21.10 4.78 7.07
C TYR A 22 -22.63 4.84 6.95
N ASP A 23 -23.19 3.90 6.19
CA ASP A 23 -24.62 3.77 5.90
C ASP A 23 -25.55 3.73 7.12
N ARG A 24 -25.14 3.02 8.18
CA ARG A 24 -25.92 2.90 9.43
C ARG A 24 -26.11 4.22 10.17
N ALA A 25 -25.40 5.28 9.77
CA ALA A 25 -25.42 6.57 10.45
C ALA A 25 -26.30 7.63 9.79
N LEU A 26 -26.91 7.33 8.63
CA LEU A 26 -27.63 8.33 7.82
C LEU A 26 -28.90 7.77 7.21
N ALA A 27 -29.97 8.57 7.21
CA ALA A 27 -31.00 8.44 6.19
C ALA A 27 -30.49 9.16 4.93
N PRO A 28 -30.30 8.48 3.78
CA PRO A 28 -29.87 9.16 2.56
C PRO A 28 -30.94 10.17 2.13
N PRO A 29 -30.60 11.40 1.77
CA PRO A 29 -31.54 12.27 1.11
C PRO A 29 -31.87 11.67 -0.26
N LYS A 30 -33.11 11.90 -0.69
CA LYS A 30 -33.49 11.61 -2.06
C LYS A 30 -32.65 12.53 -2.98
N ASP A 31 -32.09 11.97 -4.05
CA ASP A 31 -31.46 12.71 -5.16
C ASP A 31 -30.03 13.24 -4.98
N LEU A 32 -29.10 12.51 -4.35
CA LEU A 32 -27.66 12.81 -4.49
C LEU A 32 -27.00 11.85 -5.47
N ALA A 33 -26.13 12.39 -6.32
CA ALA A 33 -25.26 11.62 -7.20
C ALA A 33 -23.91 11.31 -6.53
N PRO A 34 -23.22 10.23 -6.94
CA PRO A 34 -21.84 9.99 -6.54
C PRO A 34 -20.94 11.21 -6.85
N GLY A 35 -20.18 11.65 -5.85
CA GLY A 35 -19.28 12.80 -5.94
C GLY A 35 -19.91 14.17 -5.64
N ASP A 36 -21.24 14.24 -5.44
CA ASP A 36 -21.91 15.50 -5.09
C ASP A 36 -21.40 16.05 -3.75
N ILE A 37 -21.05 17.34 -3.73
CA ILE A 37 -20.66 18.03 -2.50
C ILE A 37 -21.92 18.36 -1.70
N THR A 38 -21.92 17.97 -0.43
CA THR A 38 -23.01 18.25 0.51
C THR A 38 -22.46 18.53 1.90
N THR A 39 -23.31 19.05 2.78
CA THR A 39 -22.96 19.27 4.18
C THR A 39 -23.60 18.21 5.06
N VAL A 40 -22.87 17.76 6.07
CA VAL A 40 -23.41 16.90 7.12
C VAL A 40 -23.82 17.77 8.30
N VAL A 41 -25.01 17.52 8.82
CA VAL A 41 -25.63 18.28 9.91
C VAL A 41 -25.95 17.36 11.08
N ASP A 42 -25.83 17.87 12.30
CA ASP A 42 -26.37 17.29 13.52
C ASP A 42 -27.54 18.13 14.05
N GLU A 43 -27.95 17.92 15.31
CA GLU A 43 -29.02 18.69 15.96
C GLU A 43 -28.64 20.15 16.24
N GLU A 44 -27.33 20.47 16.32
CA GLU A 44 -26.79 21.80 16.55
C GLU A 44 -26.50 22.55 15.25
N GLY A 45 -26.35 21.83 14.13
CA GLY A 45 -26.20 22.40 12.80
C GLY A 45 -25.14 21.70 11.95
N PRO A 46 -24.59 22.38 10.93
CA PRO A 46 -23.51 21.87 10.09
C PRO A 46 -22.25 21.48 10.85
N ILE A 47 -21.64 20.34 10.51
CA ILE A 47 -20.41 19.86 11.14
C ILE A 47 -19.26 19.54 10.19
N ALA A 48 -19.53 19.33 8.90
CA ALA A 48 -18.52 18.99 7.91
C ALA A 48 -19.06 19.16 6.48
N VAL A 49 -18.16 19.46 5.54
CA VAL A 49 -18.39 19.32 4.10
C VAL A 49 -17.89 17.95 3.66
N VAL A 50 -18.66 17.27 2.82
CA VAL A 50 -18.38 15.91 2.35
C VAL A 50 -18.68 15.80 0.85
N TYR A 51 -18.17 14.77 0.19
CA TYR A 51 -18.81 14.27 -1.03
C TYR A 51 -19.61 13.01 -0.75
N ALA A 52 -20.72 12.85 -1.45
CA ALA A 52 -21.62 11.71 -1.34
C ALA A 52 -21.13 10.52 -2.17
N ASP A 53 -21.32 9.32 -1.64
CA ASP A 53 -21.18 8.03 -2.29
C ASP A 53 -22.43 7.18 -1.97
N PRO A 54 -23.56 7.47 -2.62
CA PRO A 54 -24.85 6.87 -2.28
C PRO A 54 -24.95 5.38 -2.53
N GLN A 55 -23.95 4.73 -3.13
CA GLN A 55 -23.99 3.30 -3.47
C GLN A 55 -23.01 2.47 -2.62
N SER A 56 -22.12 3.11 -1.87
CA SER A 56 -21.11 2.47 -1.02
C SER A 56 -21.59 2.27 0.43
N PRO A 57 -21.07 1.27 1.16
CA PRO A 57 -21.17 1.22 2.62
C PRO A 57 -20.61 2.47 3.31
N ILE A 58 -19.62 3.11 2.69
CA ILE A 58 -19.11 4.44 3.08
C ILE A 58 -19.94 5.46 2.31
N ARG A 59 -21.03 5.95 2.91
CA ARG A 59 -21.98 6.84 2.23
C ARG A 59 -21.39 8.21 1.93
N ALA A 60 -20.47 8.72 2.74
CA ALA A 60 -19.77 9.96 2.42
C ALA A 60 -18.35 9.93 2.95
N ARG A 61 -17.51 10.72 2.28
CA ARG A 61 -16.15 11.00 2.74
C ARG A 61 -15.99 12.48 3.07
N VAL A 62 -15.44 12.74 4.24
CA VAL A 62 -15.25 14.09 4.78
C VAL A 62 -14.15 14.81 4.00
N LEU A 63 -14.51 15.96 3.44
CA LEU A 63 -13.59 16.87 2.76
C LEU A 63 -12.99 17.87 3.75
N ASP A 64 -13.83 18.47 4.58
CA ASP A 64 -13.39 19.46 5.56
C ASP A 64 -14.32 19.47 6.78
N LEU A 65 -13.75 19.70 7.96
CA LEU A 65 -14.52 19.84 9.20
C LEU A 65 -15.06 21.26 9.39
N ALA A 66 -14.58 22.24 8.61
CA ALA A 66 -15.19 23.56 8.53
C ALA A 66 -16.38 23.52 7.54
N PRO A 67 -17.65 23.51 8.01
CA PRO A 67 -18.82 23.34 7.15
C PRO A 67 -19.02 24.46 6.12
N GLU A 68 -18.43 25.63 6.35
CA GLU A 68 -18.43 26.79 5.45
C GLU A 68 -17.30 26.76 4.42
N ARG A 69 -16.40 25.77 4.50
CA ARG A 69 -15.25 25.65 3.59
C ARG A 69 -15.74 25.50 2.15
N ARG A 70 -15.27 26.41 1.29
CA ARG A 70 -15.42 26.28 -0.16
C ARG A 70 -14.43 25.23 -0.69
N ILE A 71 -14.96 24.30 -1.48
CA ILE A 71 -14.19 23.22 -2.13
C ILE A 71 -13.93 23.64 -3.58
N ASP A 72 -13.03 24.61 -3.74
CA ASP A 72 -12.63 25.21 -5.00
C ASP A 72 -11.20 24.80 -5.42
N ALA A 73 -10.70 25.40 -6.50
CA ALA A 73 -9.36 25.18 -7.03
C ALA A 73 -8.25 25.41 -5.98
N ALA A 74 -8.37 26.47 -5.18
CA ALA A 74 -7.40 26.81 -4.15
C ALA A 74 -7.39 25.76 -3.02
N TRP A 75 -8.55 25.24 -2.64
CA TRP A 75 -8.65 24.14 -1.68
C TRP A 75 -7.94 22.88 -2.19
N VAL A 76 -8.15 22.50 -3.46
CA VAL A 76 -7.50 21.32 -4.06
C VAL A 76 -5.98 21.50 -4.13
N ARG A 77 -5.51 22.64 -4.66
CA ARG A 77 -4.07 22.94 -4.77
C ARG A 77 -3.40 22.92 -3.41
N GLY A 78 -3.97 23.62 -2.43
CA GLY A 78 -3.37 23.73 -1.10
C GLY A 78 -3.22 22.38 -0.40
N ARG A 79 -4.20 21.47 -0.54
CA ARG A 79 -4.11 20.13 0.07
C ARG A 79 -3.07 19.26 -0.60
N THR A 80 -3.09 19.21 -1.92
CA THR A 80 -2.16 18.37 -2.69
C THR A 80 -0.73 18.88 -2.57
N GLU A 81 -0.53 20.20 -2.58
CA GLU A 81 0.77 20.83 -2.30
C GLU A 81 1.28 20.50 -0.90
N ALA A 82 0.43 20.60 0.13
CA ALA A 82 0.84 20.27 1.50
C ALA A 82 1.26 18.79 1.66
N ALA A 83 0.56 17.88 0.98
CA ALA A 83 0.88 16.45 0.96
C ALA A 83 2.21 16.18 0.22
N ALA A 84 2.41 16.80 -0.94
CA ALA A 84 3.64 16.72 -1.73
C ALA A 84 4.86 17.30 -1.00
N ARG A 85 4.72 18.47 -0.36
CA ARG A 85 5.77 19.09 0.47
C ARG A 85 6.14 18.22 1.67
N ARG A 86 5.21 17.41 2.20
CA ARG A 86 5.51 16.43 3.26
C ARG A 86 6.49 15.37 2.78
N ARG A 87 6.33 14.87 1.55
CA ARG A 87 7.24 13.88 0.95
C ARG A 87 8.57 14.50 0.57
N ALA A 88 8.55 15.71 -0.01
CA ALA A 88 9.77 16.41 -0.43
C ALA A 88 10.74 16.69 0.73
N ARG A 89 10.23 16.88 1.95
CA ARG A 89 11.05 17.11 3.16
C ARG A 89 11.33 15.85 3.98
N ASP A 90 10.81 14.70 3.59
CA ASP A 90 10.97 13.46 4.35
C ASP A 90 12.37 12.88 4.07
N PRO A 91 13.27 12.80 5.07
CA PRO A 91 14.61 12.27 4.86
C PRO A 91 14.60 10.81 4.40
N LEU A 92 13.57 10.03 4.74
CA LEU A 92 13.45 8.63 4.30
C LEU A 92 13.18 8.51 2.79
N LEU A 93 12.75 9.58 2.13
CA LEU A 93 12.46 9.60 0.69
C LEU A 93 13.52 10.31 -0.14
N SER A 94 14.52 10.93 0.49
CA SER A 94 15.53 11.76 -0.18
C SER A 94 16.32 11.03 -1.27
N SER A 95 16.49 9.72 -1.13
CA SER A 95 17.19 8.81 -2.05
C SER A 95 16.23 7.97 -2.91
N CYS A 96 14.94 8.34 -2.96
CA CYS A 96 13.91 7.56 -3.64
C CYS A 96 13.35 8.34 -4.84
N THR A 97 13.24 7.67 -5.98
CA THR A 97 12.55 8.22 -7.16
C THR A 97 11.17 7.60 -7.37
N GLY A 98 10.77 6.63 -6.53
CA GLY A 98 9.41 6.12 -6.42
C GLY A 98 8.79 6.49 -5.06
N MET A 99 7.61 7.12 -5.04
CA MET A 99 6.92 7.49 -3.79
C MET A 99 5.41 7.71 -3.92
N ARG A 100 4.68 7.52 -2.83
CA ARG A 100 3.26 7.90 -2.73
C ARG A 100 3.13 9.39 -2.40
N LEU A 101 2.65 10.18 -3.35
CA LEU A 101 2.41 11.61 -3.16
C LEU A 101 1.10 11.89 -2.42
N LEU A 102 0.03 11.15 -2.74
CA LEU A 102 -1.27 11.25 -2.07
C LEU A 102 -1.74 9.87 -1.60
N HIS A 103 -2.10 9.78 -0.32
CA HIS A 103 -2.61 8.56 0.31
C HIS A 103 -4.04 8.74 0.84
N GLY A 104 -4.95 9.16 -0.04
CA GLY A 104 -6.37 9.24 0.26
C GLY A 104 -6.67 10.12 1.47
N GLU A 105 -7.39 9.52 2.42
CA GLU A 105 -7.77 10.11 3.70
C GLU A 105 -6.56 10.57 4.53
N GLY A 106 -5.42 9.86 4.46
CA GLY A 106 -4.19 10.20 5.19
C GLY A 106 -3.58 11.56 4.82
N ASP A 107 -3.95 12.09 3.66
CA ASP A 107 -3.54 13.41 3.17
C ASP A 107 -4.70 14.40 3.04
N GLY A 108 -5.87 14.06 3.58
CA GLY A 108 -7.07 14.87 3.43
C GLY A 108 -7.56 14.95 1.98
N CYS A 109 -7.19 13.98 1.14
CA CYS A 109 -7.62 13.83 -0.24
C CYS A 109 -8.47 12.54 -0.38
N PRO A 110 -9.60 12.43 0.33
CA PRO A 110 -10.34 11.17 0.50
C PRO A 110 -10.63 10.45 -0.82
N GLY A 111 -10.21 9.19 -0.92
CA GLY A 111 -10.39 8.36 -2.11
C GLY A 111 -9.50 8.70 -3.32
N LEU A 112 -8.52 9.62 -3.18
CA LEU A 112 -7.51 9.90 -4.21
C LEU A 112 -6.14 9.36 -3.80
N VAL A 113 -5.60 8.45 -4.60
CA VAL A 113 -4.22 7.97 -4.46
C VAL A 113 -3.41 8.41 -5.66
N VAL A 114 -2.19 8.91 -5.41
CA VAL A 114 -1.23 9.26 -6.45
C VAL A 114 0.13 8.71 -6.06
N ASP A 115 0.63 7.79 -6.86
CA ASP A 115 2.02 7.30 -6.78
C ASP A 115 2.84 7.97 -7.88
N LEU A 116 4.07 8.36 -7.59
CA LEU A 116 5.04 8.94 -8.51
C LEU A 116 6.16 7.92 -8.74
N TYR A 117 6.47 7.64 -9.99
CA TYR A 117 7.62 6.85 -10.42
C TYR A 117 8.46 7.70 -11.37
N ALA A 118 9.63 8.14 -10.90
CA ALA A 118 10.42 9.20 -11.52
C ALA A 118 9.56 10.46 -11.76
N ASP A 119 9.17 10.75 -13.00
CA ASP A 119 8.33 11.88 -13.40
C ASP A 119 6.92 11.45 -13.87
N THR A 120 6.56 10.18 -13.66
CA THR A 120 5.28 9.61 -14.05
C THR A 120 4.37 9.40 -12.84
N ALA A 121 3.27 10.16 -12.77
CA ALA A 121 2.24 10.00 -11.76
C ALA A 121 1.19 8.96 -12.20
N VAL A 122 0.87 8.02 -11.31
CA VAL A 122 -0.23 7.06 -11.46
C VAL A 122 -1.34 7.43 -10.49
N VAL A 123 -2.51 7.73 -11.02
CA VAL A 123 -3.68 8.19 -10.27
C VAL A 123 -4.67 7.04 -10.13
N VAL A 124 -5.14 6.81 -8.92
CA VAL A 124 -6.20 5.84 -8.61
C VAL A 124 -7.31 6.57 -7.86
N PHE A 125 -8.54 6.39 -8.33
CA PHE A 125 -9.74 6.78 -7.61
C PHE A 125 -10.32 5.57 -6.89
N ASP A 126 -10.59 5.71 -5.60
CA ASP A 126 -11.19 4.66 -4.78
C ASP A 126 -12.72 4.61 -4.96
N GLY A 127 -13.12 4.13 -6.14
CA GLY A 127 -14.52 3.92 -6.53
C GLY A 127 -15.15 5.09 -7.29
N PRO A 128 -16.39 4.89 -7.79
CA PRO A 128 -17.04 5.83 -8.72
C PRO A 128 -17.26 7.23 -8.13
N ALA A 129 -17.61 7.35 -6.84
CA ALA A 129 -17.83 8.64 -6.20
C ALA A 129 -16.53 9.46 -6.10
N ALA A 130 -15.41 8.81 -5.77
CA ALA A 130 -14.10 9.45 -5.75
C ALA A 130 -13.69 9.90 -7.16
N ALA A 131 -13.94 9.08 -8.18
CA ALA A 131 -13.68 9.45 -9.57
C ALA A 131 -14.53 10.65 -10.03
N ALA A 132 -15.84 10.62 -9.74
CA ALA A 132 -16.75 11.72 -10.06
C ALA A 132 -16.35 13.04 -9.38
N PHE A 133 -15.87 12.97 -8.14
CA PHE A 133 -15.40 14.14 -7.40
C PHE A 133 -14.04 14.65 -7.88
N TRP A 134 -13.03 13.78 -8.01
CA TRP A 134 -11.64 14.19 -8.25
C TRP A 134 -11.27 14.37 -9.72
N ARG A 135 -11.87 13.61 -10.66
CA ARG A 135 -11.50 13.69 -12.09
C ARG A 135 -11.70 15.11 -12.67
N PRO A 136 -12.78 15.85 -12.37
CA PRO A 136 -12.93 17.25 -12.79
C PRO A 136 -11.92 18.21 -12.13
N ARG A 137 -11.28 17.80 -11.04
CA ARG A 137 -10.35 18.60 -10.22
C ARG A 137 -8.90 18.19 -10.41
N LEU A 138 -8.63 17.24 -11.30
CA LEU A 138 -7.32 16.61 -11.41
C LEU A 138 -6.23 17.61 -11.85
N ALA A 139 -6.54 18.56 -12.73
CA ALA A 139 -5.57 19.58 -13.14
C ALA A 139 -5.05 20.40 -11.95
N GLU A 140 -5.95 20.78 -11.05
CA GLU A 140 -5.60 21.52 -9.82
C GLU A 140 -4.83 20.64 -8.84
N ALA A 141 -5.19 19.36 -8.74
CA ALA A 141 -4.48 18.39 -7.89
C ALA A 141 -3.04 18.18 -8.37
N ILE A 142 -2.82 17.91 -9.66
CA ILE A 142 -1.48 17.73 -10.23
C ILE A 142 -0.67 19.01 -10.07
N ALA A 143 -1.25 20.18 -10.33
CA ALA A 143 -0.52 21.44 -10.20
C ALA A 143 -0.14 21.76 -8.74
N GLY A 144 -0.94 21.33 -7.76
CA GLY A 144 -0.54 21.40 -6.34
C GLY A 144 0.60 20.44 -6.02
N LEU A 145 0.60 19.22 -6.56
CA LEU A 145 1.74 18.29 -6.42
C LEU A 145 3.04 18.88 -7.00
N GLU A 146 2.96 19.52 -8.17
CA GLU A 146 4.08 20.20 -8.82
C GLU A 146 4.60 21.38 -7.98
N ALA A 147 3.70 22.22 -7.46
CA ALA A 147 4.05 23.30 -6.52
C ALA A 147 4.67 22.76 -5.22
N GLY A 148 4.39 21.51 -4.86
CA GLY A 148 4.98 20.82 -3.73
C GLY A 148 6.39 20.26 -3.96
N GLY A 149 6.97 20.48 -5.15
CA GLY A 149 8.37 20.17 -5.46
C GLY A 149 8.61 18.92 -6.30
N HIS A 150 7.59 18.37 -6.95
CA HIS A 150 7.70 17.14 -7.75
C HIS A 150 7.43 17.40 -9.22
N ALA A 151 8.36 17.05 -10.11
CA ALA A 151 8.14 17.16 -11.55
C ALA A 151 7.22 16.04 -12.05
N ILE A 152 6.17 16.38 -12.80
CA ILE A 152 5.19 15.42 -13.34
C ILE A 152 5.05 15.62 -14.85
N ALA A 153 5.83 14.86 -15.61
CA ALA A 153 5.77 14.86 -17.07
C ALA A 153 4.59 14.03 -17.59
N HIS A 154 4.31 12.90 -16.92
CA HIS A 154 3.29 11.94 -17.34
C HIS A 154 2.25 11.71 -16.24
N VAL A 155 1.00 11.54 -16.63
CA VAL A 155 -0.10 11.17 -15.72
C VAL A 155 -0.91 10.04 -16.35
N TRP A 156 -0.90 8.90 -15.67
CA TRP A 156 -1.65 7.71 -16.03
C TRP A 156 -2.82 7.52 -15.06
N LEU A 157 -4.06 7.51 -15.57
CA LEU A 157 -5.23 7.17 -14.77
C LEU A 157 -5.40 5.66 -14.82
N ARG A 158 -5.36 5.03 -13.65
CA ARG A 158 -5.59 3.59 -13.54
C ARG A 158 -7.10 3.32 -13.62
N GLY A 159 -7.48 2.35 -14.45
CA GLY A 159 -8.85 1.84 -14.48
C GLY A 159 -9.27 1.16 -13.17
N GLU A 160 -10.58 0.98 -13.00
CA GLU A 160 -11.15 0.32 -11.82
C GLU A 160 -10.68 -1.14 -11.69
N ARG A 161 -10.58 -1.63 -10.44
CA ARG A 161 -10.16 -3.01 -10.16
C ARG A 161 -11.12 -4.01 -10.82
N GLY A 162 -10.57 -5.02 -11.50
CA GLY A 162 -11.34 -6.12 -12.10
C GLY A 162 -11.51 -6.01 -13.61
N GLN A 163 -11.28 -4.83 -14.20
CA GLN A 163 -11.19 -4.66 -15.64
C GLN A 163 -9.71 -4.66 -16.04
N ARG A 164 -9.17 -5.81 -16.46
CA ARG A 164 -7.78 -5.90 -16.93
C ARG A 164 -7.61 -4.94 -18.14
N ALA A 165 -6.59 -4.09 -18.08
CA ALA A 165 -6.10 -3.21 -19.15
C ALA A 165 -6.98 -2.01 -19.59
N GLN A 166 -7.46 -1.18 -18.66
CA GLN A 166 -8.17 0.07 -18.99
C GLN A 166 -7.64 1.29 -18.23
N GLY A 167 -6.33 1.53 -18.27
CA GLY A 167 -5.82 2.85 -17.89
C GLY A 167 -5.78 3.78 -19.11
N GLU A 168 -5.77 5.08 -18.87
CA GLU A 168 -5.63 6.08 -19.92
C GLU A 168 -4.57 7.13 -19.56
N ALA A 169 -3.88 7.64 -20.58
CA ALA A 169 -2.98 8.76 -20.44
C ALA A 169 -3.80 10.05 -20.30
N TRP A 170 -3.73 10.71 -19.16
CA TRP A 170 -4.34 12.03 -18.94
C TRP A 170 -3.42 13.17 -19.35
N ARG A 171 -2.11 13.00 -19.15
CA ARG A 171 -1.06 13.93 -19.58
C ARG A 171 0.12 13.11 -20.08
N GLY A 172 0.41 13.15 -21.38
CA GLY A 172 1.53 12.42 -21.99
C GLY A 172 1.42 10.89 -21.87
N ALA A 173 2.00 10.15 -22.81
CA ALA A 173 2.08 8.70 -22.69
C ALA A 173 3.28 8.33 -21.78
N PRO A 174 3.09 7.52 -20.71
CA PRO A 174 4.22 7.12 -19.86
C PRO A 174 5.20 6.23 -20.64
N PRO A 175 6.48 6.15 -20.26
CA PRO A 175 7.41 5.14 -20.78
C PRO A 175 6.87 3.71 -20.59
N GLU A 176 7.32 2.73 -21.39
CA GLU A 176 6.91 1.33 -21.23
C GLU A 176 7.36 0.76 -19.87
N LEU A 177 8.63 0.98 -19.53
CA LEU A 177 9.22 0.67 -18.24
C LEU A 177 9.86 1.92 -17.67
N ILE A 178 9.53 2.24 -16.42
CA ILE A 178 10.03 3.41 -15.72
C ILE A 178 11.05 2.95 -14.67
N PRO A 179 12.34 3.30 -14.82
CA PRO A 179 13.33 2.98 -13.81
C PRO A 179 13.12 3.86 -12.58
N ILE A 180 13.03 3.22 -11.42
CA ILE A 180 13.05 3.90 -10.12
C ILE A 180 14.20 3.40 -9.27
N ALA A 181 14.55 4.20 -8.27
CA ALA A 181 15.51 3.86 -7.24
C ALA A 181 14.87 3.99 -5.85
N GLU A 182 15.24 3.06 -4.98
CA GLU A 182 15.10 3.15 -3.53
C GLU A 182 16.49 2.98 -2.95
N ASP A 183 17.16 4.08 -2.62
CA ASP A 183 18.59 4.10 -2.32
C ASP A 183 19.40 3.66 -3.56
N ASP A 184 20.24 2.64 -3.42
CA ASP A 184 21.01 1.99 -4.50
C ASP A 184 20.25 0.81 -5.15
N ALA A 185 19.09 0.41 -4.63
CA ALA A 185 18.23 -0.61 -5.24
C ALA A 185 17.44 -0.01 -6.40
N LYS A 186 17.47 -0.65 -7.57
CA LYS A 186 16.82 -0.16 -8.79
C LYS A 186 15.79 -1.14 -9.31
N PHE A 187 14.66 -0.62 -9.77
CA PHE A 187 13.53 -1.41 -10.27
C PHE A 187 12.95 -0.81 -11.55
N HIS A 188 12.54 -1.65 -12.48
CA HIS A 188 11.63 -1.25 -13.54
C HIS A 188 10.19 -1.32 -13.06
N VAL A 189 9.42 -0.26 -13.34
CA VAL A 189 7.99 -0.18 -13.05
C VAL A 189 7.21 -0.15 -14.36
N ASP A 190 6.27 -1.09 -14.50
CA ASP A 190 5.26 -1.06 -15.56
C ASP A 190 3.92 -0.58 -14.99
N VAL A 191 3.56 0.66 -15.29
CA VAL A 191 2.32 1.30 -14.82
C VAL A 191 1.06 0.84 -15.57
N ARG A 192 1.23 0.16 -16.72
CA ARG A 192 0.14 -0.33 -17.57
C ARG A 192 -0.28 -1.73 -17.17
N THR A 193 0.66 -2.64 -16.97
CA THR A 193 0.36 -4.06 -16.72
C THR A 193 0.73 -4.53 -15.30
N GLY A 194 1.57 -3.77 -14.59
CA GLY A 194 2.01 -4.11 -13.24
C GLY A 194 0.88 -4.22 -12.22
N GLN A 195 1.15 -4.92 -11.11
CA GLN A 195 0.22 -5.01 -9.99
C GLN A 195 0.11 -3.67 -9.26
N LYS A 196 -1.01 -3.44 -8.56
CA LYS A 196 -1.33 -2.16 -7.91
C LYS A 196 -1.25 -1.00 -8.92
N THR A 197 -0.36 -0.06 -8.68
CA THR A 197 0.00 1.12 -9.49
C THR A 197 1.26 0.88 -10.32
N GLY A 198 1.92 -0.27 -10.15
CA GLY A 198 3.14 -0.68 -10.85
C GLY A 198 4.17 -1.32 -9.92
N PHE A 199 4.26 -0.84 -8.67
CA PHE A 199 5.22 -1.32 -7.67
C PHE A 199 4.70 -1.08 -6.23
N PHE A 200 5.08 -1.96 -5.29
CA PHE A 200 4.68 -1.90 -3.88
C PHE A 200 5.57 -0.92 -3.08
N LEU A 201 5.24 0.37 -3.15
CA LEU A 201 5.94 1.44 -2.42
C LEU A 201 5.71 1.39 -0.91
N ASP A 202 4.60 0.78 -0.47
CA ASP A 202 4.22 0.61 0.94
C ASP A 202 5.22 -0.23 1.74
N GLN A 203 5.93 -1.16 1.09
CA GLN A 203 6.92 -2.04 1.72
C GLN A 203 8.34 -1.44 1.82
N ARG A 204 8.58 -0.18 1.38
CA ARG A 204 9.93 0.42 1.30
C ARG A 204 10.72 0.30 2.61
N ASP A 205 10.14 0.72 3.72
CA ASP A 205 10.85 0.74 5.00
C ASP A 205 11.06 -0.67 5.58
N ASN A 206 10.16 -1.61 5.24
CA ASN A 206 10.33 -3.02 5.57
C ASN A 206 11.46 -3.66 4.74
N ARG A 207 11.61 -3.27 3.46
CA ARG A 207 12.75 -3.70 2.63
C ARG A 207 14.08 -3.21 3.21
N ARG A 208 14.15 -1.95 3.64
CA ARG A 208 15.32 -1.40 4.36
C ARG A 208 15.59 -2.15 5.66
N THR A 209 14.55 -2.51 6.40
CA THR A 209 14.69 -3.33 7.62
C THR A 209 15.27 -4.71 7.30
N ILE A 210 14.82 -5.37 6.24
CA ILE A 210 15.38 -6.65 5.80
C ILE A 210 16.85 -6.49 5.39
N ARG A 211 17.19 -5.42 4.66
CA ARG A 211 18.56 -5.12 4.24
C ARG A 211 19.54 -5.11 5.42
N THR A 212 19.18 -4.48 6.54
CA THR A 212 20.07 -4.42 7.72
C THR A 212 20.26 -5.76 8.42
N HIS A 213 19.40 -6.75 8.14
CA HIS A 213 19.45 -8.09 8.70
C HIS A 213 20.02 -9.15 7.75
N ALA A 214 20.42 -8.76 6.54
CA ALA A 214 20.79 -9.68 5.47
C ALA A 214 22.30 -9.99 5.35
N SER A 215 23.18 -9.21 5.98
CA SER A 215 24.64 -9.37 5.84
C SER A 215 25.10 -10.77 6.21
N GLY A 216 25.74 -11.47 5.26
CA GLY A 216 26.25 -12.83 5.40
C GLY A 216 25.17 -13.92 5.48
N ALA A 217 23.90 -13.58 5.33
CA ALA A 217 22.78 -14.51 5.46
C ALA A 217 22.47 -15.20 4.12
N SER A 218 22.02 -16.45 4.21
CA SER A 218 21.18 -17.06 3.19
C SER A 218 19.73 -16.58 3.36
N VAL A 219 19.15 -16.01 2.31
CA VAL A 219 17.83 -15.37 2.36
C VAL A 219 16.84 -16.09 1.44
N LEU A 220 15.66 -16.41 1.95
CA LEU A 220 14.51 -16.89 1.17
C LEU A 220 13.43 -15.82 1.16
N ASN A 221 13.02 -15.37 -0.03
CA ASN A 221 11.89 -14.47 -0.22
C ASN A 221 10.75 -15.20 -0.95
N VAL A 222 9.67 -15.49 -0.22
CA VAL A 222 8.48 -16.18 -0.73
C VAL A 222 7.41 -15.15 -1.07
N PHE A 223 6.77 -15.31 -2.23
CA PHE A 223 5.92 -14.30 -2.87
C PHE A 223 6.74 -13.07 -3.29
N SER A 224 7.89 -13.35 -3.91
CA SER A 224 8.93 -12.36 -4.19
C SER A 224 8.52 -11.26 -5.18
N TYR A 225 7.47 -11.48 -5.98
CA TYR A 225 7.06 -10.61 -7.07
C TYR A 225 8.25 -10.17 -7.94
N THR A 226 8.51 -8.87 -8.08
CA THR A 226 9.62 -8.30 -8.87
C THR A 226 10.91 -8.12 -8.07
N GLY A 227 11.02 -8.75 -6.89
CA GLY A 227 12.26 -8.87 -6.15
C GLY A 227 12.58 -7.77 -5.15
N GLY A 228 11.58 -6.99 -4.71
CA GLY A 228 11.78 -5.87 -3.78
C GLY A 228 12.65 -6.25 -2.57
N PHE A 229 12.21 -7.23 -1.77
CA PHE A 229 12.99 -7.71 -0.62
C PHE A 229 14.29 -8.41 -1.03
N SER A 230 14.27 -9.17 -2.13
CA SER A 230 15.42 -9.94 -2.59
C SER A 230 16.61 -9.05 -2.97
N ILE A 231 16.34 -7.95 -3.67
CA ILE A 231 17.35 -6.98 -4.12
C ILE A 231 17.92 -6.21 -2.93
N HIS A 232 17.05 -5.76 -2.01
CA HIS A 232 17.49 -5.10 -0.77
C HIS A 232 18.31 -6.05 0.11
N ALA A 233 17.95 -7.33 0.20
CA ALA A 233 18.73 -8.32 0.93
C ALA A 233 20.13 -8.52 0.31
N ALA A 234 20.21 -8.66 -1.02
CA ALA A 234 21.48 -8.79 -1.73
C ALA A 234 22.37 -7.54 -1.57
N LEU A 235 21.82 -6.33 -1.71
CA LEU A 235 22.53 -5.06 -1.44
C LEU A 235 22.86 -4.85 0.04
N GLY A 236 22.23 -5.61 0.93
CA GLY A 236 22.56 -5.70 2.36
C GLY A 236 23.69 -6.69 2.67
N GLY A 237 24.25 -7.36 1.66
CA GLY A 237 25.35 -8.30 1.81
C GLY A 237 24.94 -9.75 2.05
N ALA A 238 23.72 -10.15 1.66
CA ALA A 238 23.33 -11.57 1.67
C ALA A 238 24.30 -12.42 0.83
N GLU A 239 24.69 -13.58 1.36
CA GLU A 239 25.58 -14.52 0.65
C GLU A 239 24.85 -15.18 -0.52
N ARG A 240 23.57 -15.53 -0.31
CA ARG A 240 22.69 -16.09 -1.32
C ARG A 240 21.27 -15.64 -1.10
N VAL A 241 20.55 -15.37 -2.19
CA VAL A 241 19.12 -15.03 -2.16
C VAL A 241 18.34 -15.99 -3.05
N THR A 242 17.36 -16.68 -2.47
CA THR A 242 16.37 -17.47 -3.20
C THR A 242 15.05 -16.70 -3.26
N SER A 243 14.53 -16.46 -4.46
CA SER A 243 13.27 -15.75 -4.71
C SER A 243 12.25 -16.69 -5.32
N VAL A 244 11.06 -16.76 -4.72
CA VAL A 244 9.99 -17.67 -5.13
C VAL A 244 8.72 -16.88 -5.44
N ASP A 245 8.15 -17.09 -6.62
CA ASP A 245 6.85 -16.55 -6.99
C ASP A 245 6.15 -17.50 -7.97
N ILE A 246 4.83 -17.52 -8.00
CA ILE A 246 4.10 -18.36 -8.96
C ILE A 246 4.07 -17.75 -10.37
N ALA A 247 4.23 -16.43 -10.48
CA ALA A 247 4.15 -15.71 -11.74
C ALA A 247 5.53 -15.67 -12.42
N ALA A 248 5.74 -16.53 -13.43
CA ALA A 248 6.95 -16.50 -14.26
C ALA A 248 7.30 -15.11 -14.83
N PRO A 249 6.34 -14.26 -15.27
CA PRO A 249 6.66 -12.89 -15.68
C PRO A 249 7.22 -12.01 -14.55
N ALA A 250 6.80 -12.23 -13.30
CA ALA A 250 7.33 -11.50 -12.15
C ALA A 250 8.78 -11.93 -11.84
N ILE A 251 9.07 -13.24 -11.96
CA ILE A 251 10.43 -13.77 -11.85
C ILE A 251 11.34 -13.20 -12.94
N ALA A 252 10.90 -13.14 -14.20
CA ALA A 252 11.69 -12.53 -15.28
C ALA A 252 11.98 -11.04 -15.02
N ALA A 253 10.98 -10.29 -14.50
CA ALA A 253 11.16 -8.90 -14.11
C ALA A 253 12.11 -8.75 -12.90
N LEU A 254 12.06 -9.68 -11.94
CA LEU A 254 12.99 -9.75 -10.83
C LEU A 254 14.43 -9.91 -11.35
N GLU A 255 14.67 -10.85 -12.25
CA GLU A 255 15.99 -11.10 -12.83
C GLU A 255 16.53 -9.85 -13.54
N ALA A 256 15.68 -9.14 -14.29
CA ALA A 256 16.05 -7.86 -14.90
C ALA A 256 16.41 -6.79 -13.84
N ASN A 257 15.71 -6.75 -12.71
CA ASN A 257 15.99 -5.82 -11.62
C ASN A 257 17.28 -6.15 -10.86
N VAL A 258 17.66 -7.44 -10.76
CA VAL A 258 18.96 -7.87 -10.21
C VAL A 258 20.10 -7.26 -11.05
N VAL A 259 20.02 -7.36 -12.37
CA VAL A 259 21.00 -6.74 -13.29
C VAL A 259 20.99 -5.21 -13.15
N LEU A 260 19.81 -4.61 -13.14
CA LEU A 260 19.66 -3.17 -13.05
C LEU A 260 20.30 -2.61 -11.77
N SER A 261 20.21 -3.37 -10.67
CA SER A 261 20.82 -3.03 -9.37
C SER A 261 22.31 -3.38 -9.28
N GLY A 262 22.93 -3.86 -10.36
CA GLY A 262 24.37 -4.18 -10.39
C GLY A 262 24.76 -5.43 -9.57
N LEU A 263 23.80 -6.31 -9.29
CA LEU A 263 24.01 -7.50 -8.47
C LEU A 263 24.40 -8.72 -9.33
N PRO A 264 25.26 -9.62 -8.82
CA PRO A 264 25.64 -10.83 -9.54
C PRO A 264 24.52 -11.88 -9.52
N PHE A 265 24.20 -12.46 -10.67
CA PHE A 265 23.24 -13.57 -10.75
C PHE A 265 23.71 -14.85 -10.04
N ALA A 266 25.02 -15.05 -9.90
CA ALA A 266 25.57 -16.28 -9.33
C ALA A 266 25.14 -16.54 -7.87
N THR A 267 24.75 -15.48 -7.14
CA THR A 267 24.25 -15.56 -5.76
C THR A 267 22.73 -15.47 -5.68
N HIS A 268 22.02 -15.51 -6.81
CA HIS A 268 20.57 -15.39 -6.90
C HIS A 268 19.92 -16.63 -7.53
N GLU A 269 19.02 -17.28 -6.80
CA GLU A 269 18.19 -18.39 -7.28
C GLU A 269 16.76 -17.87 -7.47
N ALA A 270 16.23 -17.88 -8.69
CA ALA A 270 14.85 -17.46 -8.96
C ALA A 270 14.00 -18.68 -9.36
N VAL A 271 12.84 -18.86 -8.70
CA VAL A 271 12.02 -20.08 -8.84
C VAL A 271 10.56 -19.73 -9.08
N ALA A 272 10.06 -20.09 -10.27
CA ALA A 272 8.65 -19.92 -10.64
C ALA A 272 7.81 -21.14 -10.19
N ILE A 273 7.30 -21.13 -8.96
CA ILE A 273 6.52 -22.24 -8.37
C ILE A 273 5.55 -21.72 -7.29
N ASP A 274 4.50 -22.48 -7.00
CA ASP A 274 3.65 -22.24 -5.83
C ASP A 274 4.48 -22.24 -4.53
N ALA A 275 4.16 -21.30 -3.65
CA ALA A 275 4.87 -21.06 -2.40
C ALA A 275 4.78 -22.25 -1.43
N PHE A 276 3.61 -22.86 -1.27
CA PHE A 276 3.45 -24.01 -0.37
C PHE A 276 4.20 -25.23 -0.91
N ASP A 277 4.16 -25.45 -2.22
CA ASP A 277 4.92 -26.52 -2.87
C ASP A 277 6.43 -26.33 -2.69
N PHE A 278 6.95 -25.12 -2.85
CA PHE A 278 8.37 -24.82 -2.62
C PHE A 278 8.79 -25.10 -1.18
N LEU A 279 8.03 -24.58 -0.20
CA LEU A 279 8.31 -24.75 1.22
C LEU A 279 8.30 -26.24 1.61
N ALA A 280 7.27 -26.99 1.17
CA ALA A 280 7.17 -28.41 1.44
C ALA A 280 8.35 -29.23 0.85
N ARG A 281 8.74 -28.93 -0.39
CA ARG A 281 9.90 -29.58 -1.03
C ARG A 281 11.21 -29.23 -0.34
N SER A 282 11.36 -27.99 0.10
CA SER A 282 12.56 -27.50 0.79
C SER A 282 12.71 -28.15 2.16
N ALA A 283 11.62 -28.18 2.94
CA ALA A 283 11.57 -28.87 4.24
C ALA A 283 11.90 -30.36 4.09
N LYS A 284 11.31 -31.06 3.11
CA LYS A 284 11.60 -32.48 2.83
C LYS A 284 13.06 -32.74 2.47
N ARG A 285 13.73 -31.76 1.84
CA ARG A 285 15.15 -31.82 1.47
C ARG A 285 16.08 -31.31 2.57
N GLY A 286 15.56 -30.86 3.70
CA GLY A 286 16.34 -30.24 4.77
C GLY A 286 16.99 -28.92 4.38
N ARG A 287 16.51 -28.24 3.33
CA ARG A 287 16.99 -26.90 2.97
C ARG A 287 16.49 -25.91 4.01
N ARG A 288 17.39 -25.05 4.49
CA ARG A 288 17.11 -24.00 5.45
C ARG A 288 17.79 -22.69 5.04
N TRP A 289 17.30 -21.59 5.59
CA TRP A 289 17.81 -20.24 5.36
C TRP A 289 17.91 -19.47 6.67
N ASP A 290 18.90 -18.58 6.75
CA ASP A 290 19.12 -17.72 7.92
C ASP A 290 18.02 -16.66 8.07
N LEU A 291 17.42 -16.24 6.95
CA LEU A 291 16.33 -15.27 6.92
C LEU A 291 15.26 -15.68 5.90
N VAL A 292 14.04 -15.93 6.38
CA VAL A 292 12.88 -16.26 5.53
C VAL A 292 11.87 -15.12 5.57
N ILE A 293 11.44 -14.63 4.41
CA ILE A 293 10.49 -13.53 4.23
C ILE A 293 9.26 -14.06 3.52
N VAL A 294 8.09 -13.72 4.03
CA VAL A 294 6.79 -14.13 3.50
C VAL A 294 5.87 -12.91 3.39
N ASP A 295 5.63 -12.46 2.15
CA ASP A 295 4.71 -11.34 1.84
C ASP A 295 3.59 -11.77 0.88
N PRO A 296 2.61 -12.55 1.36
CA PRO A 296 1.59 -13.12 0.51
C PRO A 296 0.58 -12.06 0.03
N PRO A 297 -0.16 -12.33 -1.05
CA PRO A 297 -1.31 -11.52 -1.40
C PRO A 297 -2.35 -11.49 -0.26
N SER A 298 -3.25 -10.52 -0.29
CA SER A 298 -4.32 -10.41 0.70
C SER A 298 -5.22 -11.65 0.72
N PHE A 299 -5.22 -12.40 1.84
CA PHE A 299 -6.11 -13.54 2.05
C PHE A 299 -7.51 -13.15 2.54
N ALA A 300 -7.71 -11.94 3.09
CA ALA A 300 -9.01 -11.48 3.58
C ALA A 300 -9.57 -10.32 2.73
N PRO A 301 -10.16 -10.58 1.54
CA PRO A 301 -10.76 -9.53 0.72
C PRO A 301 -12.06 -8.93 1.33
N SER A 302 -12.62 -9.57 2.35
CA SER A 302 -13.79 -9.08 3.09
C SER A 302 -13.74 -9.54 4.54
N GLU A 303 -14.52 -8.89 5.41
CA GLU A 303 -14.65 -9.27 6.81
C GLU A 303 -15.12 -10.73 6.98
N LYS A 304 -16.01 -11.21 6.10
CA LYS A 304 -16.50 -12.61 6.11
C LYS A 304 -15.40 -13.63 5.84
N ALA A 305 -14.37 -13.27 5.07
CA ALA A 305 -13.27 -14.16 4.71
C ALA A 305 -12.17 -14.24 5.79
N LYS A 306 -12.24 -13.39 6.82
CA LYS A 306 -11.20 -13.25 7.85
C LYS A 306 -10.83 -14.54 8.58
N PRO A 307 -11.76 -15.41 9.03
CA PRO A 307 -11.39 -16.65 9.72
C PRO A 307 -10.56 -17.59 8.84
N ALA A 308 -10.94 -17.73 7.56
CA ALA A 308 -10.19 -18.53 6.60
C ALA A 308 -8.79 -17.93 6.31
N ALA A 309 -8.70 -16.59 6.24
CA ALA A 309 -7.44 -15.90 6.06
C ALA A 309 -6.47 -16.14 7.23
N ILE A 310 -6.95 -16.07 8.49
CA ILE A 310 -6.14 -16.34 9.69
C ILE A 310 -5.60 -17.78 9.64
N ALA A 311 -6.43 -18.76 9.29
CA ALA A 311 -5.99 -20.14 9.13
C ALA A 311 -4.92 -20.30 8.03
N ALA A 312 -5.09 -19.61 6.89
CA ALA A 312 -4.12 -19.61 5.80
C ALA A 312 -2.78 -18.97 6.21
N TYR A 313 -2.80 -17.84 6.93
CA TYR A 313 -1.60 -17.22 7.49
C TYR A 313 -0.88 -18.16 8.44
N ARG A 314 -1.61 -18.87 9.33
CA ARG A 314 -1.00 -19.84 10.25
C ARG A 314 -0.34 -20.99 9.52
N LYS A 315 -1.04 -21.60 8.54
CA LYS A 315 -0.48 -22.69 7.75
C LYS A 315 0.81 -22.25 7.04
N LEU A 316 0.80 -21.06 6.44
CA LEU A 316 1.93 -20.51 5.72
C LEU A 316 3.11 -20.18 6.64
N ALA A 317 2.84 -19.53 7.78
CA ALA A 317 3.86 -19.20 8.77
C ALA A 317 4.57 -20.44 9.30
N LEU A 318 3.82 -21.49 9.66
CA LEU A 318 4.41 -22.76 10.12
C LEU A 318 5.31 -23.39 9.06
N ALA A 319 4.85 -23.47 7.82
CA ALA A 319 5.65 -24.01 6.71
C ALA A 319 6.91 -23.20 6.42
N ALA A 320 6.87 -21.88 6.64
CA ALA A 320 8.02 -21.00 6.47
C ALA A 320 9.02 -21.13 7.63
N ILE A 321 8.55 -21.20 8.88
CA ILE A 321 9.40 -21.40 10.07
C ILE A 321 10.15 -22.73 9.97
N ASP A 322 9.52 -23.79 9.44
CA ASP A 322 10.13 -25.12 9.28
C ASP A 322 11.39 -25.11 8.39
N VAL A 323 11.58 -24.09 7.55
CA VAL A 323 12.75 -23.91 6.70
C VAL A 323 13.68 -22.77 7.15
N VAL A 324 13.50 -22.26 8.38
CA VAL A 324 14.45 -21.33 8.98
C VAL A 324 15.58 -22.12 9.65
N GLU A 325 16.80 -21.62 9.58
CA GLU A 325 17.94 -22.14 10.35
C GLU A 325 17.71 -21.92 11.86
N PRO A 326 18.18 -22.81 12.76
CA PRO A 326 18.15 -22.54 14.20
C PRO A 326 18.89 -21.23 14.54
N GLY A 327 18.22 -20.31 15.24
CA GLY A 327 18.75 -18.97 15.52
C GLY A 327 18.60 -17.96 14.37
N GLY A 328 17.97 -18.38 13.26
CA GLY A 328 17.63 -17.53 12.13
C GLY A 328 16.42 -16.63 12.39
N ARG A 329 15.94 -15.99 11.32
CA ARG A 329 14.85 -15.00 11.38
C ARG A 329 13.74 -15.32 10.39
N PHE A 330 12.53 -14.93 10.79
CA PHE A 330 11.33 -15.07 9.99
C PHE A 330 10.58 -13.75 9.92
N ALA A 331 10.25 -13.29 8.71
CA ALA A 331 9.43 -12.11 8.48
C ALA A 331 8.09 -12.50 7.85
N LEU A 332 7.00 -11.99 8.41
CA LEU A 332 5.64 -12.19 7.91
C LEU A 332 4.96 -10.83 7.67
N ALA A 333 4.48 -10.62 6.45
CA ALA A 333 3.70 -9.44 6.09
C ALA A 333 2.23 -9.78 5.83
N SER A 334 1.37 -8.78 6.00
CA SER A 334 -0.05 -8.84 5.65
C SER A 334 -0.57 -7.48 5.24
N CYS A 335 -1.09 -7.36 4.02
CA CYS A 335 -1.81 -6.19 3.54
C CYS A 335 -3.34 -6.28 3.70
N SER A 336 -3.84 -7.30 4.40
CA SER A 336 -5.28 -7.53 4.61
C SER A 336 -5.84 -6.53 5.63
N SER A 337 -6.61 -5.53 5.21
CA SER A 337 -7.15 -4.48 6.11
C SER A 337 -8.04 -5.01 7.24
N HIS A 338 -8.69 -6.16 7.05
CA HIS A 338 -9.55 -6.79 8.06
C HIS A 338 -8.79 -7.61 9.12
N VAL A 339 -7.50 -7.89 8.90
CA VAL A 339 -6.65 -8.62 9.84
C VAL A 339 -5.83 -7.60 10.61
N THR A 340 -6.01 -7.55 11.93
CA THR A 340 -5.26 -6.66 12.82
C THR A 340 -3.85 -7.20 13.09
N GLU A 341 -2.97 -6.33 13.60
CA GLU A 341 -1.62 -6.74 14.03
C GLU A 341 -1.67 -7.76 15.17
N ALA A 342 -2.56 -7.57 16.13
CA ALA A 342 -2.77 -8.52 17.24
C ALA A 342 -3.18 -9.90 16.74
N GLU A 343 -4.12 -9.99 15.80
CA GLU A 343 -4.55 -11.26 15.22
C GLU A 343 -3.45 -11.95 14.41
N LEU A 344 -2.59 -11.17 13.75
CA LEU A 344 -1.42 -11.70 13.05
C LEU A 344 -0.34 -12.20 14.02
N LEU A 345 -0.22 -11.59 15.21
CA LEU A 345 0.63 -12.10 16.28
C LEU A 345 0.06 -13.39 16.88
N ASP A 346 -1.25 -13.47 17.08
CA ASP A 346 -1.93 -14.67 17.59
C ASP A 346 -1.73 -15.88 16.67
N VAL A 347 -1.58 -15.65 15.35
CA VAL A 347 -1.20 -16.70 14.39
C VAL A 347 0.11 -17.40 14.79
N MET A 348 1.04 -16.70 15.44
CA MET A 348 2.33 -17.22 15.88
C MET A 348 2.28 -17.91 17.25
N ALA A 349 1.13 -17.92 17.93
CA ALA A 349 0.99 -18.56 19.23
C ALA A 349 1.35 -20.05 19.17
N GLY A 350 2.21 -20.49 20.10
CA GLY A 350 2.74 -21.85 20.20
C GLY A 350 3.91 -22.17 19.26
N THR A 351 4.44 -21.19 18.53
CA THR A 351 5.68 -21.35 17.73
C THR A 351 6.91 -20.86 18.51
N PRO A 352 8.13 -21.39 18.23
CA PRO A 352 9.35 -21.03 18.94
C PRO A 352 9.95 -19.72 18.41
N VAL A 353 9.15 -18.66 18.39
CA VAL A 353 9.55 -17.36 17.83
C VAL A 353 9.43 -16.26 18.87
N ARG A 354 10.23 -15.21 18.71
CA ARG A 354 10.16 -13.99 19.53
C ARG A 354 10.03 -12.79 18.62
N LEU A 355 9.02 -11.96 18.85
CA LEU A 355 8.83 -10.74 18.08
C LEU A 355 10.02 -9.80 18.31
N ARG A 356 10.71 -9.46 17.22
CA ARG A 356 11.86 -8.57 17.22
C ARG A 356 11.46 -7.15 16.82
N LEU A 357 10.64 -7.03 15.77
CA LEU A 357 10.20 -5.75 15.23
C LEU A 357 8.80 -5.89 14.63
N ALA A 358 7.98 -4.86 14.83
CA ALA A 358 6.71 -4.68 14.13
C ALA A 358 6.76 -3.38 13.31
N GLY A 359 6.46 -3.50 12.01
CA GLY A 359 6.46 -2.43 11.02
C GLY A 359 5.10 -2.31 10.33
N GLY A 360 4.94 -1.23 9.57
CA GLY A 360 3.73 -0.94 8.79
C GLY A 360 4.08 -0.46 7.38
N ALA A 361 3.17 0.29 6.77
CA ALA A 361 3.45 0.96 5.50
C ALA A 361 4.48 2.08 5.68
N GLY A 362 5.26 2.34 4.63
CA GLY A 362 6.30 3.36 4.64
C GLY A 362 5.80 4.78 4.95
N SER A 363 6.71 5.69 5.29
CA SER A 363 6.37 7.05 5.75
C SER A 363 5.51 7.89 4.79
N ASP A 364 5.55 7.60 3.50
CA ASP A 364 4.71 8.19 2.45
C ASP A 364 3.27 7.64 2.40
N HIS A 365 2.92 6.73 3.31
CA HIS A 365 1.59 6.17 3.54
C HIS A 365 1.03 6.57 4.92
N PRO A 366 0.82 7.87 5.18
CA PRO A 366 0.42 8.36 6.49
C PRO A 366 -0.97 7.88 6.88
N VAL A 367 -1.13 7.55 8.16
CA VAL A 367 -2.41 7.13 8.76
C VAL A 367 -2.87 8.20 9.74
N LEU A 368 -4.14 8.61 9.64
CA LEU A 368 -4.70 9.51 10.64
C LEU A 368 -4.89 8.75 11.96
N PRO A 369 -4.54 9.32 13.12
CA PRO A 369 -4.72 8.66 14.42
C PRO A 369 -6.15 8.18 14.68
N VAL A 370 -7.13 8.93 14.15
CA VAL A 370 -8.56 8.64 14.29
C VAL A 370 -9.12 7.71 13.22
N PHE A 371 -8.26 7.17 12.35
CA PHE A 371 -8.62 6.30 11.23
C PHE A 371 -7.74 5.04 11.18
N PRO A 372 -7.89 4.12 12.17
CA PRO A 372 -7.09 2.90 12.23
C PRO A 372 -7.28 1.99 11.00
N GLU A 373 -8.40 2.10 10.28
CA GLU A 373 -8.65 1.38 9.04
C GLU A 373 -7.60 1.70 7.95
N GLY A 374 -6.94 2.87 8.04
CA GLY A 374 -5.82 3.24 7.16
C GLY A 374 -4.53 2.46 7.43
N ARG A 375 -4.38 1.80 8.60
CA ARG A 375 -3.20 0.99 8.94
C ARG A 375 -3.35 -0.44 8.41
N TYR A 376 -3.38 -0.59 7.10
CA TYR A 376 -3.68 -1.87 6.43
C TYR A 376 -2.49 -2.84 6.36
N LEU A 377 -1.25 -2.34 6.29
CA LEU A 377 -0.04 -3.16 6.20
C LEU A 377 0.51 -3.46 7.60
N LYS A 378 0.79 -4.74 7.86
CA LYS A 378 1.55 -5.19 9.02
C LYS A 378 2.75 -5.98 8.53
N PHE A 379 3.90 -5.76 9.14
CA PHE A 379 5.14 -6.49 8.89
C PHE A 379 5.74 -6.90 10.24
N LEU A 380 5.91 -8.19 10.47
CA LEU A 380 6.42 -8.72 11.74
C LEU A 380 7.70 -9.48 11.47
N LEU A 381 8.79 -9.09 12.12
CA LEU A 381 10.07 -9.79 12.09
C LEU A 381 10.29 -10.51 13.42
N PHE A 382 10.63 -11.78 13.35
CA PHE A 382 10.85 -12.65 14.50
C PHE A 382 12.25 -13.26 14.48
N ASP A 383 12.82 -13.46 15.67
CA ASP A 383 13.93 -14.39 15.88
C ASP A 383 13.35 -15.80 16.13
N VAL A 384 13.91 -16.84 15.51
CA VAL A 384 13.47 -18.24 15.61
C VAL A 384 14.45 -19.03 16.47
N GLY A 385 14.02 -19.53 17.63
CA GLY A 385 14.90 -20.25 18.57
C GLY A 385 14.48 -20.24 20.03
#